data_AF-A0A2E8RNL5-F1
#
_entry.id   AF-A0A2E8RNL5-F1
#
_cell.length_a   1.000
_cell.length_b   1.000
_cell.length_c   1.000
_cell.angle_alpha   90.00
_cell.angle_beta   90.00
_cell.angle_gamma   90.00
#
_symmetry.space_group_name_H-M   'P 1'
#
loop_
_entity.id
_entity.type
_entity.pdbx_description
1 polymer ?
#
loop_
_entity_poly.entity_id
_entity_poly.type
_entity_poly.pdbx_seq_one_letter_code
_entity_poly.pdbx_strand_id
1 'polypeptide(L)'
;MLNATQLDEFHQNGYIIVPDLFEPNEMELALRAMEQIFYGQTFTDYLVSFDAGKNTDSVEPKTTKAIPHYGETEFGRAQFPCGVDELDRLIENDTYLDVFSECLGAKDMNYCNAHLFMRSGPTDKRHSEHPWQGYHIDHYTNCFLPPTSDIGRYDYVNSGIYLHDVGEESAPMHVIPGSHLQAIDILPRLASQMNDIRQISQFAKPVPATAKAGSVLFYSSYLVHAAVPFRNKRKQRAFWTLSMSRADTCRWTKLANPWVGPEQSFIKPFWERTTPRVRTLFGWPAPGSDYYCQETLENLAIMYPNMNLAPYR
;
A
#
# COMPACT_ATOMS: atom_id res chain seq x y z
N MET A 1 -10.67 -15.96 -10.65
CA MET A 1 -11.09 -16.91 -9.61
C MET A 1 -9.89 -17.70 -9.14
N LEU A 2 -9.48 -17.48 -7.90
CA LEU A 2 -8.47 -18.25 -7.20
C LEU A 2 -8.98 -19.67 -6.93
N ASN A 3 -8.11 -20.66 -7.05
CA ASN A 3 -8.42 -21.98 -6.51
C ASN A 3 -8.25 -21.99 -4.97
N ALA A 4 -8.75 -23.05 -4.32
CA ALA A 4 -8.68 -23.16 -2.86
C ALA A 4 -7.26 -23.06 -2.31
N THR A 5 -6.27 -23.67 -2.97
CA THR A 5 -4.86 -23.60 -2.56
C THR A 5 -4.32 -22.17 -2.64
N GLN A 6 -4.65 -21.43 -3.69
CA GLN A 6 -4.26 -20.03 -3.82
C GLN A 6 -4.88 -19.15 -2.73
N LEU A 7 -6.16 -19.35 -2.43
CA LEU A 7 -6.81 -18.59 -1.36
C LEU A 7 -6.22 -18.94 0.02
N ASP A 8 -5.92 -20.21 0.27
CA ASP A 8 -5.23 -20.66 1.49
C ASP A 8 -3.82 -20.04 1.59
N GLU A 9 -3.07 -19.96 0.49
CA GLU A 9 -1.77 -19.28 0.44
C GLU A 9 -1.90 -17.80 0.82
N PHE A 10 -2.93 -17.10 0.32
CA PHE A 10 -3.18 -15.71 0.70
C PHE A 10 -3.48 -15.60 2.20
N HIS A 11 -4.36 -16.43 2.75
CA HIS A 11 -4.69 -16.39 4.18
C HIS A 11 -3.49 -16.73 5.07
N GLN A 12 -2.67 -17.70 4.66
CA GLN A 12 -1.48 -18.13 5.40
C GLN A 12 -0.36 -17.09 5.35
N ASN A 13 -0.09 -16.53 4.17
CA ASN A 13 1.08 -15.69 3.95
C ASN A 13 0.77 -14.19 3.99
N GLY A 14 -0.49 -13.80 3.86
CA GLY A 14 -0.96 -12.42 3.80
C GLY A 14 -0.73 -11.75 2.45
N TYR A 15 -0.26 -12.51 1.46
CA TYR A 15 -0.13 -12.08 0.07
C TYR A 15 -0.24 -13.26 -0.90
N ILE A 16 -0.51 -12.94 -2.16
CA ILE A 16 -0.42 -13.86 -3.29
C ILE A 16 0.00 -13.09 -4.54
N ILE A 17 0.73 -13.75 -5.45
CA ILE A 17 0.97 -13.26 -6.80
C ILE A 17 0.15 -14.11 -7.77
N VAL A 18 -0.74 -13.47 -8.52
CA VAL A 18 -1.54 -14.13 -9.55
C VAL A 18 -0.94 -13.79 -10.91
N PRO A 19 -0.42 -14.79 -11.65
CA PRO A 19 0.17 -14.55 -12.97
C PRO A 19 -0.91 -14.30 -14.02
N ASP A 20 -0.51 -13.66 -15.12
CA ASP A 20 -1.26 -13.59 -16.37
C ASP A 20 -2.72 -13.09 -16.22
N LEU A 21 -2.96 -12.12 -15.32
CA LEU A 21 -4.28 -11.49 -15.17
C LEU A 21 -4.55 -10.43 -16.23
N PHE A 22 -3.50 -9.85 -16.79
CA PHE A 22 -3.58 -8.84 -17.84
C PHE A 22 -2.71 -9.24 -19.04
N GLU A 23 -3.16 -8.85 -20.22
CA GLU A 23 -2.50 -9.23 -21.48
C GLU A 23 -1.20 -8.45 -21.68
N PRO A 24 -0.16 -9.05 -22.31
CA PRO A 24 1.12 -8.37 -22.52
C PRO A 24 1.02 -7.02 -23.23
N ASN A 25 0.14 -6.91 -24.24
CA ASN A 25 -0.05 -5.66 -24.98
C ASN A 25 -0.68 -4.55 -24.12
N GLU A 26 -1.60 -4.91 -23.22
CA GLU A 26 -2.21 -3.97 -22.29
C GLU A 26 -1.16 -3.41 -21.32
N MET A 27 -0.28 -4.28 -20.81
CA MET A 27 0.83 -3.88 -19.93
C MET A 27 1.86 -2.99 -20.64
N GLU A 28 2.17 -3.27 -21.89
CA GLU A 28 3.07 -2.44 -22.71
C GLU A 28 2.50 -1.02 -22.89
N LEU A 29 1.20 -0.90 -23.18
CA LEU A 29 0.52 0.38 -23.33
C LEU A 29 0.46 1.15 -22.00
N ALA A 30 0.10 0.48 -20.90
CA ALA A 30 0.10 1.07 -19.57
C ALA A 30 1.51 1.52 -19.12
N LEU A 31 2.55 0.73 -19.42
CA LEU A 31 3.93 1.11 -19.13
C LEU A 31 4.35 2.36 -19.90
N ARG A 32 4.02 2.45 -21.20
CA ARG A 32 4.31 3.64 -22.01
C ARG A 32 3.61 4.88 -21.45
N ALA A 33 2.36 4.75 -21.02
CA ALA A 33 1.63 5.82 -20.35
C ALA A 33 2.35 6.26 -19.07
N MET A 34 2.79 5.31 -18.23
CA MET A 34 3.60 5.61 -17.04
C MET A 34 4.92 6.32 -17.41
N GLU A 35 5.66 5.83 -18.39
CA GLU A 35 6.90 6.47 -18.84
C GLU A 35 6.65 7.90 -19.33
N GLN A 36 5.55 8.13 -20.05
CA GLN A 36 5.17 9.47 -20.49
C GLN A 36 4.82 10.40 -19.30
N ILE A 37 4.08 9.91 -18.30
CA ILE A 37 3.71 10.69 -17.11
C ILE A 37 4.96 11.08 -16.30
N PHE A 38 5.88 10.14 -16.09
CA PHE A 38 7.00 10.30 -15.16
C PHE A 38 8.28 10.82 -15.83
N TYR A 39 8.54 10.44 -17.08
CA TYR A 39 9.72 10.86 -17.83
C TYR A 39 9.41 11.83 -18.97
N GLY A 40 8.20 11.80 -19.53
CA GLY A 40 7.85 12.54 -20.76
C GLY A 40 8.45 11.95 -22.04
N GLN A 41 9.02 10.74 -21.93
CA GLN A 41 9.73 10.00 -22.98
C GLN A 41 9.89 8.54 -22.53
N THR A 42 10.45 7.68 -23.39
CA THR A 42 10.70 6.29 -23.00
C THR A 42 11.77 6.18 -21.91
N PHE A 43 11.77 5.09 -21.14
CA PHE A 43 12.84 4.85 -20.16
C PHE A 43 14.22 4.72 -20.82
N THR A 44 14.29 4.15 -22.03
CA THR A 44 15.53 4.06 -22.82
C THR A 44 16.09 5.45 -23.14
N ASP A 45 15.25 6.38 -23.61
CA ASP A 45 15.68 7.75 -23.89
C ASP A 45 16.02 8.51 -22.60
N TYR A 46 15.31 8.21 -21.51
CA TYR A 46 15.62 8.73 -20.18
C TYR A 46 17.01 8.33 -19.73
N LEU A 47 17.42 7.07 -19.94
CA LEU A 47 18.78 6.61 -19.65
C LEU A 47 19.84 7.37 -20.48
N VAL A 48 19.60 7.58 -21.78
CA VAL A 48 20.50 8.39 -22.63
C VAL A 48 20.64 9.82 -22.10
N SER A 49 19.51 10.43 -21.71
CA SER A 49 19.49 11.78 -21.16
C SER A 49 20.17 11.86 -19.78
N PHE A 50 20.01 10.83 -18.96
CA PHE A 50 20.68 10.69 -17.67
C PHE A 50 22.20 10.60 -17.84
N ASP A 51 22.68 9.76 -18.77
CA ASP A 51 24.10 9.60 -19.07
C ASP A 51 24.73 10.89 -19.62
N ALA A 52 23.93 11.73 -20.29
CA ALA A 52 24.32 13.07 -20.73
C ALA A 52 24.26 14.14 -19.62
N GLY A 53 23.94 13.76 -18.37
CA GLY A 53 23.92 14.64 -17.21
C GLY A 53 22.67 15.52 -17.07
N LYS A 54 21.56 15.21 -17.76
CA LYS A 54 20.36 16.08 -17.81
C LYS A 54 19.26 15.76 -16.79
N ASN A 55 19.31 14.62 -16.10
CA ASN A 55 18.22 14.12 -15.24
C ASN A 55 18.73 13.65 -13.85
N THR A 56 19.11 14.55 -12.95
CA THR A 56 19.75 14.18 -11.68
C THR A 56 18.80 13.97 -10.49
N ASP A 57 17.55 14.42 -10.61
CA ASP A 57 16.58 14.41 -9.52
C ASP A 57 15.71 13.14 -9.50
N SER A 58 15.08 12.87 -8.35
CA SER A 58 14.12 11.77 -8.23
C SER A 58 12.99 11.92 -9.24
N VAL A 59 12.49 10.77 -9.70
CA VAL A 59 11.41 10.73 -10.68
C VAL A 59 10.10 11.05 -10.00
N GLU A 60 9.57 12.24 -10.31
CA GLU A 60 8.26 12.72 -9.88
C GLU A 60 7.33 12.82 -11.11
N PRO A 61 6.01 12.65 -10.95
CA PRO A 61 5.07 12.78 -12.06
C PRO A 61 5.08 14.21 -12.63
N LYS A 62 5.24 14.35 -13.95
CA LYS A 62 5.41 15.65 -14.62
C LYS A 62 4.09 16.39 -14.90
N THR A 63 2.96 15.70 -14.98
CA THR A 63 1.80 16.21 -15.74
C THR A 63 0.41 15.78 -15.27
N THR A 64 0.11 15.72 -13.97
CA THR A 64 -1.30 15.47 -13.60
C THR A 64 -2.15 16.74 -13.51
N LYS A 65 -1.59 17.94 -13.27
CA LYS A 65 -2.38 19.13 -12.84
C LYS A 65 -3.45 18.78 -11.78
N ALA A 66 -3.27 17.64 -11.10
CA ALA A 66 -4.18 17.15 -10.10
C ALA A 66 -3.82 17.94 -8.85
N ILE A 67 -4.83 18.57 -8.27
CA ILE A 67 -4.68 19.26 -7.00
C ILE A 67 -4.08 18.22 -6.02
N PRO A 68 -2.88 18.46 -5.46
CA PRO A 68 -2.30 17.54 -4.51
C PRO A 68 -3.26 17.40 -3.34
N HIS A 69 -3.50 16.17 -2.90
CA HIS A 69 -4.11 15.96 -1.59
C HIS A 69 -3.09 16.08 -0.45
N TYR A 70 -1.77 16.16 -0.70
CA TYR A 70 -0.71 16.26 0.34
C TYR A 70 0.65 16.79 -0.17
N GLY A 71 1.37 17.59 0.64
CA GLY A 71 2.84 17.82 0.61
C GLY A 71 3.40 18.89 -0.35
N GLU A 72 4.61 19.41 -0.04
CA GLU A 72 5.37 20.43 -0.83
C GLU A 72 5.94 19.86 -2.15
N THR A 73 5.08 19.35 -3.00
CA THR A 73 5.39 19.16 -4.42
C THR A 73 4.34 19.96 -5.18
N GLU A 74 4.77 20.77 -6.14
CA GLU A 74 3.84 21.45 -7.07
C GLU A 74 2.88 20.46 -7.75
N PHE A 75 3.26 19.17 -7.80
CA PHE A 75 2.50 18.05 -8.34
C PHE A 75 2.49 16.90 -7.32
N GLY A 76 1.36 16.64 -6.66
CA GLY A 76 1.22 15.52 -5.72
C GLY A 76 1.42 14.15 -6.38
N ARG A 77 1.31 13.06 -5.61
CA ARG A 77 1.35 11.69 -6.16
C ARG A 77 0.30 11.53 -7.27
N ALA A 78 0.67 10.97 -8.41
CA ALA A 78 -0.30 10.64 -9.45
C ALA A 78 -1.24 9.55 -8.94
N GLN A 79 -2.53 9.87 -8.88
CA GLN A 79 -3.61 9.01 -8.38
C GLN A 79 -4.54 8.62 -9.52
N PHE A 80 -5.12 7.42 -9.41
CA PHE A 80 -6.21 7.00 -10.28
C PHE A 80 -7.54 7.63 -9.80
N PRO A 81 -8.45 8.01 -10.71
CA PRO A 81 -8.26 8.06 -12.17
C PRO A 81 -7.31 9.18 -12.58
N CYS A 82 -6.44 8.89 -13.53
CA CYS A 82 -5.39 9.79 -14.00
C CYS A 82 -5.71 10.46 -15.35
N GLY A 83 -6.84 10.12 -15.98
CA GLY A 83 -7.28 10.64 -17.27
C GLY A 83 -6.56 10.01 -18.47
N VAL A 84 -5.97 8.82 -18.26
CA VAL A 84 -5.25 8.06 -19.29
C VAL A 84 -5.87 6.69 -19.40
N ASP A 85 -6.54 6.41 -20.52
CA ASP A 85 -7.37 5.21 -20.71
C ASP A 85 -6.58 3.91 -20.48
N GLU A 86 -5.31 3.85 -20.91
CA GLU A 86 -4.43 2.69 -20.74
C GLU A 86 -4.16 2.32 -19.27
N LEU A 87 -4.32 3.29 -18.35
CA LEU A 87 -4.15 3.09 -16.90
C LEU A 87 -5.49 3.03 -16.19
N ASP A 88 -6.44 3.86 -16.58
CA ASP A 88 -7.72 3.98 -15.88
C ASP A 88 -8.62 2.76 -16.15
N ARG A 89 -8.50 2.12 -17.32
CA ARG A 89 -9.33 0.97 -17.67
C ARG A 89 -8.85 -0.35 -17.08
N LEU A 90 -7.66 -0.39 -16.45
CA LEU A 90 -7.16 -1.60 -15.78
C LEU A 90 -8.12 -2.09 -14.68
N ILE A 91 -8.87 -1.18 -14.05
CA ILE A 91 -9.86 -1.55 -13.03
C ILE A 91 -11.07 -2.30 -13.60
N GLU A 92 -11.32 -2.24 -14.91
CA GLU A 92 -12.47 -2.89 -15.57
C GLU A 92 -12.28 -4.41 -15.72
N ASN A 93 -11.12 -4.96 -15.36
CA ASN A 93 -10.86 -6.39 -15.43
C ASN A 93 -11.63 -7.15 -14.34
N ASP A 94 -12.72 -7.84 -14.72
CA ASP A 94 -13.57 -8.59 -13.78
C ASP A 94 -12.80 -9.69 -13.04
N THR A 95 -11.83 -10.36 -13.66
CA THR A 95 -11.04 -11.41 -12.97
C THR A 95 -10.17 -10.80 -11.87
N TYR A 96 -9.62 -9.61 -12.10
CA TYR A 96 -8.86 -8.86 -11.13
C TYR A 96 -9.74 -8.40 -9.95
N LEU A 97 -10.97 -7.95 -10.22
CA LEU A 97 -11.96 -7.61 -9.19
C LEU A 97 -12.44 -8.85 -8.41
N ASP A 98 -12.62 -9.99 -9.07
CA ASP A 98 -12.99 -11.25 -8.42
C ASP A 98 -11.93 -11.68 -7.40
N VAL A 99 -10.65 -11.55 -7.72
CA VAL A 99 -9.56 -11.87 -6.78
C VAL A 99 -9.59 -10.96 -5.55
N PHE A 100 -9.91 -9.67 -5.69
CA PHE A 100 -10.14 -8.82 -4.52
C PHE A 100 -11.30 -9.32 -3.66
N SER A 101 -12.43 -9.68 -4.29
CA SER A 101 -13.62 -10.17 -3.60
C SER A 101 -13.31 -11.46 -2.82
N GLU A 102 -12.54 -12.37 -3.43
CA GLU A 102 -12.09 -13.61 -2.80
C GLU A 102 -11.16 -13.33 -1.62
N CYS A 103 -10.13 -12.50 -1.79
CA CYS A 103 -9.19 -12.13 -0.73
C CYS A 103 -9.86 -11.38 0.45
N LEU A 104 -10.88 -10.56 0.18
CA LEU A 104 -11.66 -9.85 1.20
C LEU A 104 -12.77 -10.70 1.84
N GLY A 105 -13.07 -11.87 1.27
CA GLY A 105 -14.23 -12.67 1.66
C GLY A 105 -15.56 -11.91 1.55
N ALA A 106 -15.68 -10.99 0.58
CA ALA A 106 -16.82 -10.09 0.42
C ALA A 106 -17.13 -9.80 -1.03
N LYS A 107 -18.41 -9.93 -1.40
CA LYS A 107 -18.88 -9.52 -2.74
C LYS A 107 -18.99 -8.00 -2.86
N ASP A 108 -19.51 -7.35 -1.82
CA ASP A 108 -19.64 -5.90 -1.79
C ASP A 108 -18.32 -5.30 -1.32
N MET A 109 -17.59 -4.70 -2.25
CA MET A 109 -16.30 -4.05 -2.02
C MET A 109 -16.42 -2.53 -2.19
N ASN A 110 -15.45 -1.80 -1.65
CA ASN A 110 -15.37 -0.36 -1.77
C ASN A 110 -13.92 0.07 -2.04
N TYR A 111 -13.76 0.98 -3.00
CA TYR A 111 -12.51 1.65 -3.31
C TYR A 111 -11.92 2.36 -2.08
N CYS A 112 -10.65 2.14 -1.77
CA CYS A 112 -9.93 2.89 -0.74
C CYS A 112 -9.08 3.99 -1.38
N ASN A 113 -8.05 3.59 -2.12
CA ASN A 113 -7.14 4.49 -2.82
C ASN A 113 -6.45 3.74 -3.96
N ALA A 114 -5.88 4.49 -4.91
CA ALA A 114 -5.08 3.95 -5.99
C ALA A 114 -4.02 4.97 -6.40
N HIS A 115 -2.83 4.46 -6.72
CA HIS A 115 -1.65 5.27 -6.99
C HIS A 115 -0.83 4.69 -8.13
N LEU A 116 -0.19 5.59 -8.86
CA LEU A 116 0.85 5.26 -9.83
C LEU A 116 2.20 5.30 -9.13
N PHE A 117 2.91 4.18 -9.09
CA PHE A 117 4.23 4.08 -8.49
C PHE A 117 5.29 3.76 -9.53
N MET A 118 5.99 4.80 -9.98
CA MET A 118 7.22 4.66 -10.76
C MET A 118 8.44 4.82 -9.86
N ARG A 119 9.43 3.95 -10.03
CA ARG A 119 10.77 4.12 -9.46
C ARG A 119 11.82 3.87 -10.52
N SER A 120 12.91 4.61 -10.43
CA SER A 120 14.00 4.61 -11.40
C SER A 120 15.31 4.30 -10.70
N GLY A 121 15.99 3.25 -11.15
CA GLY A 121 17.31 2.86 -10.67
C GLY A 121 18.32 4.00 -10.70
N PRO A 122 18.47 4.76 -11.81
CA PRO A 122 19.46 5.84 -11.91
C PRO A 122 19.39 6.89 -10.79
N THR A 123 18.18 7.19 -10.32
CA THR A 123 17.92 8.22 -9.31
C THR A 123 17.47 7.64 -7.97
N ASP A 124 17.55 6.32 -7.79
CA ASP A 124 17.13 5.66 -6.57
C ASP A 124 18.14 5.93 -5.45
N LYS A 125 17.73 6.79 -4.51
CA LYS A 125 18.50 7.20 -3.33
C LYS A 125 18.16 6.37 -2.07
N ARG A 126 17.28 5.35 -2.17
CA ARG A 126 16.81 4.63 -0.99
C ARG A 126 17.91 3.79 -0.35
N HIS A 127 18.17 4.07 0.93
CA HIS A 127 18.57 3.15 2.01
C HIS A 127 19.54 2.00 1.67
N SER A 128 20.59 2.23 0.87
CA SER A 128 21.63 1.20 0.70
C SER A 128 22.37 0.90 2.01
N GLU A 129 22.50 1.90 2.88
CA GLU A 129 23.19 1.77 4.18
C GLU A 129 22.27 1.25 5.30
N HIS A 130 20.95 1.39 5.13
CA HIS A 130 19.93 1.05 6.13
C HIS A 130 18.77 0.26 5.52
N PRO A 131 19.00 -0.95 4.96
CA PRO A 131 18.00 -1.70 4.20
C PRO A 131 16.77 -2.15 5.02
N TRP A 132 16.77 -1.90 6.33
CA TRP A 132 15.61 -2.05 7.22
C TRP A 132 14.63 -0.89 7.15
N GLN A 133 15.11 0.31 6.77
CA GLN A 133 14.26 1.49 6.69
C GLN A 133 13.20 1.31 5.61
N GLY A 134 11.94 1.48 6.01
CA GLY A 134 10.78 1.39 5.12
C GLY A 134 9.98 0.09 5.22
N TYR A 135 10.35 -0.88 6.08
CA TYR A 135 9.44 -1.96 6.43
C TYR A 135 8.30 -1.42 7.30
N HIS A 136 7.06 -1.62 6.85
CA HIS A 136 5.85 -1.11 7.49
C HIS A 136 4.64 -1.95 7.09
N ILE A 137 3.50 -1.65 7.72
CA ILE A 137 2.18 -2.08 7.25
C ILE A 137 1.47 -0.87 6.66
N ASP A 138 0.73 -1.05 5.56
CA ASP A 138 -0.01 0.05 4.95
C ASP A 138 -1.19 0.49 5.82
N HIS A 139 -1.65 -0.36 6.74
CA HIS A 139 -2.73 0.00 7.65
C HIS A 139 -2.41 1.28 8.44
N TYR A 140 -1.21 1.40 9.01
CA TYR A 140 -0.78 2.64 9.66
C TYR A 140 -0.46 3.78 8.70
N THR A 141 -0.45 3.53 7.40
CA THR A 141 -0.36 4.59 6.39
C THR A 141 -1.73 5.17 6.09
N ASN A 142 -2.81 4.39 6.07
CA ASN A 142 -4.11 4.82 5.55
C ASN A 142 -5.30 4.66 6.53
N CYS A 143 -5.03 4.36 7.79
CA CYS A 143 -6.05 4.12 8.81
C CYS A 143 -5.66 4.74 10.16
N PHE A 144 -6.66 5.15 10.93
CA PHE A 144 -6.50 5.66 12.30
C PHE A 144 -6.65 4.62 13.39
N LEU A 145 -7.17 3.47 13.03
CA LEU A 145 -7.45 2.37 13.93
C LEU A 145 -6.25 1.42 13.96
N PRO A 146 -5.99 0.77 15.11
CA PRO A 146 -5.05 -0.33 15.13
C PRO A 146 -5.58 -1.54 14.33
N PRO A 147 -4.67 -2.42 13.88
CA PRO A 147 -5.05 -3.73 13.38
C PRO A 147 -5.93 -4.51 14.38
N THR A 148 -6.74 -5.43 13.85
CA THR A 148 -7.55 -6.37 14.63
C THR A 148 -7.24 -7.82 14.25
N SER A 149 -7.63 -8.77 15.10
CA SER A 149 -7.51 -10.21 14.88
C SER A 149 -8.56 -10.75 13.89
N ASP A 150 -9.62 -9.98 13.63
CA ASP A 150 -10.64 -10.27 12.59
C ASP A 150 -10.12 -9.82 11.20
N ILE A 151 -9.05 -10.48 10.75
CA ILE A 151 -8.36 -10.25 9.47
C ILE A 151 -9.32 -10.61 8.32
N GLY A 152 -9.34 -9.79 7.27
CA GLY A 152 -10.32 -9.88 6.18
C GLY A 152 -11.54 -8.99 6.42
N ARG A 153 -11.94 -8.75 7.68
CA ARG A 153 -13.11 -7.94 8.01
C ARG A 153 -12.80 -6.46 8.17
N TYR A 154 -11.75 -6.13 8.92
CA TYR A 154 -11.33 -4.75 9.17
C TYR A 154 -9.88 -4.48 8.75
N ASP A 155 -9.37 -5.23 7.79
CA ASP A 155 -8.26 -4.80 6.96
C ASP A 155 -8.77 -4.35 5.59
N TYR A 156 -7.84 -4.06 4.69
CA TYR A 156 -8.11 -3.88 3.28
C TYR A 156 -7.05 -4.64 2.49
N VAL A 157 -7.37 -5.01 1.26
CA VAL A 157 -6.44 -5.68 0.36
C VAL A 157 -5.87 -4.63 -0.56
N ASN A 158 -4.55 -4.61 -0.66
CA ASN A 158 -3.81 -3.86 -1.66
C ASN A 158 -3.49 -4.75 -2.84
N SER A 159 -3.24 -4.11 -3.97
CA SER A 159 -2.68 -4.77 -5.14
C SER A 159 -1.60 -3.91 -5.80
N GLY A 160 -0.69 -4.57 -6.51
CA GLY A 160 0.23 -3.95 -7.45
C GLY A 160 0.29 -4.75 -8.74
N ILE A 161 -0.21 -4.16 -9.84
CA ILE A 161 -0.10 -4.71 -11.18
C ILE A 161 1.32 -4.49 -11.69
N TYR A 162 1.97 -5.56 -12.15
CA TYR A 162 3.30 -5.51 -12.76
C TYR A 162 3.15 -5.09 -14.22
N LEU A 163 3.42 -3.83 -14.53
CA LEU A 163 3.33 -3.31 -15.91
C LEU A 163 4.51 -3.76 -16.79
N HIS A 164 5.53 -4.33 -16.18
CA HIS A 164 6.69 -4.93 -16.85
C HIS A 164 7.35 -5.97 -15.93
N ASP A 165 8.30 -6.72 -16.46
CA ASP A 165 9.05 -7.73 -15.70
C ASP A 165 9.85 -7.11 -14.55
N VAL A 166 9.53 -7.49 -13.31
CA VAL A 166 10.27 -7.09 -12.11
C VAL A 166 10.96 -8.31 -11.51
N GLY A 167 12.26 -8.43 -11.78
CA GLY A 167 13.15 -9.41 -11.15
C GLY A 167 13.88 -8.86 -9.92
N GLU A 168 14.70 -9.69 -9.27
CA GLU A 168 15.43 -9.35 -8.04
C GLU A 168 16.25 -8.06 -8.13
N GLU A 169 16.84 -7.80 -9.29
CA GLU A 169 17.73 -6.66 -9.50
C GLU A 169 16.97 -5.34 -9.72
N SER A 170 15.65 -5.41 -9.91
CA SER A 170 14.76 -4.29 -10.27
C SER A 170 13.95 -3.78 -9.08
N ALA A 171 14.53 -3.89 -7.88
CA ALA A 171 13.94 -3.41 -6.63
C ALA A 171 12.53 -3.97 -6.35
N PRO A 172 12.28 -5.30 -6.38
CA PRO A 172 10.96 -5.85 -6.08
C PRO A 172 10.48 -5.40 -4.70
N MET A 173 9.17 -5.35 -4.49
CA MET A 173 8.68 -5.22 -3.11
C MET A 173 9.14 -6.44 -2.33
N HIS A 174 9.62 -6.26 -1.10
CA HIS A 174 9.83 -7.36 -0.18
C HIS A 174 8.62 -7.45 0.74
N VAL A 175 8.17 -8.67 0.97
CA VAL A 175 7.09 -9.00 1.91
C VAL A 175 7.61 -9.92 2.99
N ILE A 176 7.01 -9.87 4.18
CA ILE A 176 7.27 -10.82 5.27
C ILE A 176 6.07 -11.76 5.39
N PRO A 177 6.14 -12.98 4.82
CA PRO A 177 5.02 -13.92 4.85
C PRO A 177 4.52 -14.18 6.27
N GLY A 178 3.21 -14.16 6.46
CA GLY A 178 2.55 -14.45 7.74
C GLY A 178 2.61 -13.32 8.78
N SER A 179 3.30 -12.21 8.49
CA SER A 179 3.40 -11.08 9.43
C SER A 179 2.07 -10.38 9.70
N HIS A 180 1.10 -10.48 8.78
CA HIS A 180 -0.26 -9.93 8.95
C HIS A 180 -1.00 -10.58 10.12
N LEU A 181 -0.76 -11.87 10.38
CA LEU A 181 -1.34 -12.61 11.52
C LEU A 181 -0.83 -12.13 12.88
N GLN A 182 0.29 -11.41 12.89
CA GLN A 182 0.99 -10.99 14.12
C GLN A 182 0.96 -9.46 14.30
N ALA A 183 0.42 -8.74 13.32
CA ALA A 183 0.48 -7.27 13.25
C ALA A 183 -0.18 -6.61 14.47
N ILE A 184 -1.32 -7.14 14.94
CA ILE A 184 -2.05 -6.61 16.09
C ILE A 184 -1.26 -6.70 17.40
N ASP A 185 -0.56 -7.79 17.63
CA ASP A 185 0.10 -8.05 18.92
C ASP A 185 1.46 -7.35 19.01
N ILE A 186 2.18 -7.35 17.89
CA ILE A 186 3.59 -6.97 17.87
C ILE A 186 3.75 -5.47 17.55
N LEU A 187 3.07 -4.94 16.54
CA LEU A 187 3.41 -3.63 16.00
C LEU A 187 3.04 -2.45 16.91
N PRO A 188 1.84 -2.37 17.53
CA PRO A 188 1.52 -1.28 18.45
C PRO A 188 2.48 -1.18 19.64
N ARG A 189 3.03 -2.32 20.10
CA ARG A 189 3.82 -2.43 21.33
C ARG A 189 5.33 -2.32 21.10
N LEU A 190 5.82 -2.84 19.98
CA LEU A 190 7.26 -3.03 19.74
C LEU A 190 7.79 -2.23 18.55
N ALA A 191 6.97 -1.86 17.56
CA ALA A 191 7.48 -1.19 16.36
C ALA A 191 8.06 0.21 16.66
N SER A 192 7.52 0.92 17.66
CA SER A 192 8.05 2.22 18.09
C SER A 192 9.37 2.13 18.88
N GLN A 193 9.75 0.93 19.33
CA GLN A 193 10.95 0.69 20.14
C GLN A 193 12.10 0.07 19.34
N MET A 194 11.87 -0.29 18.08
CA MET A 194 12.86 -0.96 17.24
C MET A 194 13.16 -0.17 15.97
N ASN A 195 14.44 -0.12 15.62
CA ASN A 195 14.88 0.48 14.36
C ASN A 195 14.67 -0.44 13.16
N ASP A 196 14.65 -1.77 13.37
CA ASP A 196 14.48 -2.77 12.32
C ASP A 196 13.43 -3.81 12.72
N ILE A 197 12.20 -3.62 12.23
CA ILE A 197 11.09 -4.53 12.52
C ILE A 197 11.29 -5.94 11.95
N ARG A 198 12.25 -6.15 11.05
CA ARG A 198 12.59 -7.49 10.54
C ARG A 198 13.27 -8.37 11.59
N GLN A 199 13.77 -7.78 12.68
CA GLN A 199 14.42 -8.51 13.78
C GLN A 199 13.43 -9.11 14.79
N ILE A 200 12.12 -8.89 14.60
CA ILE A 200 11.08 -9.56 15.37
C ILE A 200 11.21 -11.06 15.14
N SER A 201 11.44 -11.83 16.20
CA SER A 201 11.76 -13.26 16.09
C SER A 201 10.62 -14.11 15.53
N GLN A 202 9.39 -13.63 15.65
CA GLN A 202 8.19 -14.28 15.12
C GLN A 202 7.98 -14.01 13.62
N PHE A 203 8.65 -13.00 13.05
CA PHE A 203 8.57 -12.69 11.63
C PHE A 203 9.42 -13.65 10.80
N ALA A 204 8.87 -14.08 9.67
CA ALA A 204 9.63 -14.79 8.66
C ALA A 204 10.72 -13.88 8.06
N LYS A 205 11.65 -14.48 7.31
CA LYS A 205 12.58 -13.67 6.52
C LYS A 205 11.84 -12.96 5.40
N PRO A 206 12.17 -11.69 5.09
CA PRO A 206 11.61 -11.02 3.92
C PRO A 206 11.92 -11.78 2.62
N VAL A 207 10.93 -11.87 1.74
CA VAL A 207 11.05 -12.49 0.41
C VAL A 207 10.71 -11.48 -0.68
N PRO A 208 11.37 -11.53 -1.85
CA PRO A 208 11.07 -10.61 -2.95
C PRO A 208 9.80 -11.04 -3.70
N ALA A 209 8.89 -10.09 -3.90
CA ALA A 209 7.72 -10.24 -4.77
C ALA A 209 8.13 -9.89 -6.21
N THR A 210 8.74 -10.85 -6.91
CA THR A 210 9.08 -10.74 -8.34
C THR A 210 7.99 -11.35 -9.20
N ALA A 211 7.67 -10.73 -10.33
CA ALA A 211 6.70 -11.26 -11.27
C ALA A 211 6.93 -10.75 -12.69
N LYS A 212 6.27 -11.41 -13.65
CA LYS A 212 6.24 -11.01 -15.06
C LYS A 212 5.21 -9.91 -15.29
N ALA A 213 5.36 -9.18 -16.40
CA ALA A 213 4.34 -8.25 -16.86
C ALA A 213 2.96 -8.94 -16.89
N GLY A 214 1.91 -8.27 -16.41
CA GLY A 214 0.55 -8.80 -16.38
C GLY A 214 0.21 -9.63 -15.15
N SER A 215 1.20 -9.95 -14.31
CA SER A 215 0.96 -10.50 -12.98
C SER A 215 0.48 -9.42 -12.01
N VAL A 216 -0.17 -9.82 -10.92
CA VAL A 216 -0.61 -8.92 -9.86
C VAL A 216 -0.23 -9.49 -8.50
N LEU A 217 0.42 -8.67 -7.68
CA LEU A 217 0.59 -8.94 -6.25
C LEU A 217 -0.64 -8.43 -5.51
N PHE A 218 -1.31 -9.29 -4.73
CA PHE A 218 -2.32 -8.89 -3.76
C PHE A 218 -1.79 -9.12 -2.35
N TYR A 219 -2.06 -8.21 -1.42
CA TYR A 219 -1.57 -8.31 -0.05
C TYR A 219 -2.47 -7.61 0.96
N SER A 220 -2.60 -8.17 2.17
CA SER A 220 -3.32 -7.54 3.28
C SER A 220 -2.62 -6.25 3.70
N SER A 221 -3.39 -5.23 4.09
CA SER A 221 -2.88 -3.98 4.68
C SER A 221 -2.09 -4.19 5.97
N TYR A 222 -2.23 -5.36 6.62
CA TYR A 222 -1.48 -5.76 7.81
C TYR A 222 -0.14 -6.44 7.48
N LEU A 223 0.12 -6.78 6.22
CA LEU A 223 1.35 -7.44 5.83
C LEU A 223 2.52 -6.46 5.94
N VAL A 224 3.55 -6.87 6.67
CA VAL A 224 4.80 -6.13 6.74
C VAL A 224 5.53 -6.26 5.41
N HIS A 225 5.82 -5.13 4.79
CA HIS A 225 6.47 -5.07 3.49
C HIS A 225 7.31 -3.80 3.35
N ALA A 226 8.18 -3.80 2.34
CA ALA A 226 9.02 -2.64 2.01
C ALA A 226 9.35 -2.61 0.52
N ALA A 227 9.59 -1.41 0.02
CA ALA A 227 10.24 -1.25 -1.27
C ALA A 227 11.76 -1.13 -1.07
N VAL A 228 12.52 -2.07 -1.64
CA VAL A 228 13.98 -2.18 -1.48
C VAL A 228 14.74 -1.33 -2.52
N PRO A 229 16.05 -1.06 -2.34
CA PRO A 229 16.85 -0.38 -3.36
C PRO A 229 17.01 -1.20 -4.65
N PHE A 230 17.28 -0.50 -5.76
CA PHE A 230 17.73 -1.14 -7.00
C PHE A 230 19.16 -1.66 -6.83
N ARG A 231 19.35 -2.97 -7.10
CA ARG A 231 20.70 -3.52 -7.30
C ARG A 231 21.23 -3.13 -8.68
N ASN A 232 20.37 -3.15 -9.70
CA ASN A 232 20.71 -2.65 -11.03
C ASN A 232 20.16 -1.23 -11.25
N LYS A 233 21.07 -0.24 -11.25
CA LYS A 233 20.76 1.18 -11.45
C LYS A 233 20.40 1.56 -12.90
N ARG A 234 20.24 0.59 -13.81
CA ARG A 234 19.77 0.78 -15.20
C ARG A 234 18.38 0.18 -15.42
N LYS A 235 17.65 -0.12 -14.35
CA LYS A 235 16.27 -0.64 -14.38
C LYS A 235 15.28 0.40 -13.85
N GLN A 236 14.01 0.20 -14.18
CA GLN A 236 12.88 0.90 -13.58
C GLN A 236 11.96 -0.10 -12.88
N ARG A 237 10.95 0.38 -12.16
CA ARG A 237 9.89 -0.43 -11.56
C ARG A 237 8.60 0.38 -11.56
N ALA A 238 7.58 -0.12 -12.26
CA ALA A 238 6.30 0.57 -12.42
C ALA A 238 5.20 -0.35 -11.89
N PHE A 239 4.47 0.14 -10.89
CA PHE A 239 3.24 -0.49 -10.40
C PHE A 239 2.07 0.45 -10.59
N TRP A 240 0.96 -0.10 -11.08
CA TRP A 240 -0.35 0.49 -10.88
C TRP A 240 -0.97 -0.19 -9.66
N THR A 241 -1.31 0.59 -8.65
CA THR A 241 -1.80 0.04 -7.37
C THR A 241 -3.23 0.44 -7.11
N LEU A 242 -3.97 -0.47 -6.48
CA LEU A 242 -5.33 -0.27 -6.05
C LEU A 242 -5.54 -0.97 -4.71
N SER A 243 -6.25 -0.31 -3.83
CA SER A 243 -6.65 -0.81 -2.51
C SER A 243 -8.16 -0.89 -2.43
N MET A 244 -8.67 -2.04 -1.99
CA MET A 244 -10.11 -2.26 -1.76
C MET A 244 -10.35 -2.78 -0.35
N SER A 245 -11.48 -2.37 0.23
CA SER A 245 -12.01 -2.87 1.50
C SER A 245 -13.39 -3.45 1.29
N ARG A 246 -13.90 -4.18 2.27
CA ARG A 246 -15.31 -4.57 2.28
C ARG A 246 -16.20 -3.34 2.41
N ALA A 247 -17.35 -3.31 1.74
CA ALA A 247 -18.25 -2.16 1.79
C ALA A 247 -18.89 -1.95 3.18
N ASP A 248 -19.07 -3.01 3.95
CA ASP A 248 -19.63 -2.97 5.31
C ASP A 248 -18.66 -2.35 6.33
N THR A 249 -17.35 -2.40 6.08
CA THR A 249 -16.32 -1.84 6.97
C THR A 249 -15.51 -0.71 6.33
N CYS A 250 -15.72 -0.34 5.07
CA CYS A 250 -14.90 0.65 4.33
C CYS A 250 -14.80 2.06 4.94
N ARG A 251 -15.57 2.37 5.99
CA ARG A 251 -15.66 3.72 6.53
C ARG A 251 -14.35 4.15 7.22
N TRP A 252 -13.58 3.22 7.77
CA TRP A 252 -12.38 3.55 8.54
C TRP A 252 -11.08 3.66 7.70
N THR A 253 -11.08 3.23 6.44
CA THR A 253 -9.89 3.20 5.52
C THR A 253 -9.74 4.44 4.63
N LYS A 254 -10.58 5.45 4.79
CA LYS A 254 -10.81 6.48 3.75
C LYS A 254 -9.77 7.60 3.68
N LEU A 255 -8.74 7.60 4.53
CA LEU A 255 -7.77 8.69 4.59
C LEU A 255 -6.36 8.18 4.29
N ALA A 256 -5.71 8.75 3.27
CA ALA A 256 -4.35 8.38 2.90
C ALA A 256 -3.32 9.23 3.65
N ASN A 257 -2.26 8.59 4.17
CA ASN A 257 -1.15 9.22 4.90
C ASN A 257 -1.53 10.24 6.00
N PRO A 258 -2.55 10.02 6.85
CA PRO A 258 -2.94 11.04 7.82
C PRO A 258 -1.94 11.22 8.97
N TRP A 259 -0.83 10.48 8.93
CA TRP A 259 0.23 10.45 9.93
C TRP A 259 1.50 11.16 9.48
N VAL A 260 1.55 11.65 8.24
CA VAL A 260 2.72 12.31 7.66
C VAL A 260 2.47 13.80 7.57
N GLY A 261 3.48 14.60 7.91
CA GLY A 261 3.42 16.06 7.80
C GLY A 261 3.04 16.77 9.12
N PRO A 262 3.03 18.11 9.12
CA PRO A 262 2.68 18.92 10.29
C PRO A 262 1.27 18.59 10.84
N GLU A 263 0.41 17.99 10.02
CA GLU A 263 -0.97 17.64 10.35
C GLU A 263 -1.11 16.62 11.48
N GLN A 264 -0.11 15.75 11.63
CA GLN A 264 -0.06 14.78 12.72
C GLN A 264 -0.22 15.44 14.10
N SER A 265 0.31 16.66 14.26
CA SER A 265 0.29 17.41 15.52
C SER A 265 -1.11 17.81 15.98
N PHE A 266 -2.08 17.89 15.07
CA PHE A 266 -3.47 18.21 15.41
C PHE A 266 -4.44 17.03 15.22
N ILE A 267 -4.14 16.09 14.31
CA ILE A 267 -4.96 14.89 14.08
C ILE A 267 -5.04 14.02 15.33
N LYS A 268 -3.90 13.74 15.98
CA LYS A 268 -3.89 12.88 17.17
C LYS A 268 -4.66 13.51 18.35
N PRO A 269 -4.44 14.78 18.74
CA PRO A 269 -5.26 15.44 19.76
C PRO A 269 -6.75 15.53 19.39
N PHE A 270 -7.08 15.72 18.10
CA PHE A 270 -8.47 15.73 17.65
C PHE A 270 -9.14 14.39 17.92
N TRP A 271 -8.51 13.27 17.52
CA TRP A 271 -9.05 11.93 17.77
C TRP A 271 -9.09 11.59 19.25
N GLU A 272 -8.18 12.08 20.08
CA GLU A 272 -8.24 11.88 21.53
C GLU A 272 -9.44 12.62 22.16
N ARG A 273 -9.72 13.86 21.75
CA ARG A 273 -10.66 14.77 22.44
C ARG A 273 -12.08 14.78 21.88
N THR A 274 -12.26 14.40 20.62
CA THR A 274 -13.58 14.47 19.98
C THR A 274 -14.56 13.41 20.52
N THR A 275 -15.84 13.50 20.14
CA THR A 275 -16.90 12.58 20.61
C THR A 275 -16.96 11.31 19.77
N PRO A 276 -17.49 10.18 20.29
CA PRO A 276 -17.72 8.97 19.49
C PRO A 276 -18.57 9.24 18.24
N ARG A 277 -19.63 10.06 18.38
CA ARG A 277 -20.47 10.46 17.24
C ARG A 277 -19.65 11.12 16.13
N VAL A 278 -18.72 12.01 16.47
CA VAL A 278 -17.85 12.66 15.46
C VAL A 278 -16.89 11.66 14.86
N ARG A 279 -16.25 10.77 15.63
CA ARG A 279 -15.37 9.73 15.08
C ARG A 279 -16.11 8.83 14.07
N THR A 280 -17.36 8.48 14.37
CA THR A 280 -18.20 7.70 13.43
C THR A 280 -18.52 8.46 12.14
N LEU A 281 -18.59 9.80 12.14
CA LEU A 281 -18.73 10.58 10.89
C LEU A 281 -17.50 10.43 9.99
N PHE A 282 -16.31 10.28 10.58
CA PHE A 282 -15.06 9.97 9.88
C PHE A 282 -14.84 8.47 9.71
N GLY A 283 -15.87 7.68 9.99
CA GLY A 283 -15.93 6.26 9.67
C GLY A 283 -15.27 5.32 10.66
N TRP A 284 -14.93 5.78 11.86
CA TRP A 284 -14.66 4.87 12.96
C TRP A 284 -15.91 4.02 13.25
N PRO A 285 -15.75 2.74 13.62
CA PRO A 285 -16.84 1.91 14.11
C PRO A 285 -17.61 2.62 15.24
N ALA A 286 -18.93 2.47 15.27
CA ALA A 286 -19.74 3.06 16.33
C ALA A 286 -19.55 2.27 17.66
N PRO A 287 -19.75 2.91 18.82
CA PRO A 287 -19.96 2.19 20.09
C PRO A 287 -20.86 0.96 19.93
N GLY A 288 -20.42 -0.18 20.49
CA GLY A 288 -21.10 -1.48 20.37
C GLY A 288 -20.76 -2.29 19.10
N SER A 289 -19.89 -1.79 18.22
CA SER A 289 -19.38 -2.55 17.09
C SER A 289 -18.46 -3.69 17.52
N ASP A 290 -18.52 -4.84 16.83
CA ASP A 290 -17.66 -6.02 17.04
C ASP A 290 -16.16 -5.72 16.91
N TYR A 291 -15.81 -4.59 16.26
CA TYR A 291 -14.43 -4.10 16.19
C TYR A 291 -13.81 -3.91 17.58
N TYR A 292 -14.61 -3.48 18.57
CA TYR A 292 -14.12 -3.17 19.90
C TYR A 292 -14.08 -4.44 20.76
N CYS A 293 -12.96 -5.15 20.69
CA CYS A 293 -12.60 -6.23 21.60
C CYS A 293 -11.55 -5.75 22.61
N GLN A 294 -11.12 -6.64 23.50
CA GLN A 294 -10.08 -6.30 24.48
C GLN A 294 -8.79 -5.84 23.78
N GLU A 295 -8.34 -6.55 22.74
CA GLU A 295 -7.09 -6.25 22.05
C GLU A 295 -7.13 -4.90 21.32
N THR A 296 -8.21 -4.59 20.58
CA THR A 296 -8.29 -3.31 19.86
C THR A 296 -8.44 -2.13 20.81
N LEU A 297 -9.11 -2.30 21.95
CA LEU A 297 -9.21 -1.26 22.99
C LEU A 297 -7.86 -1.01 23.68
N GLU A 298 -7.08 -2.05 23.97
CA GLU A 298 -5.72 -1.91 24.49
C GLU A 298 -4.81 -1.19 23.49
N ASN A 299 -4.88 -1.56 22.21
CA ASN A 299 -4.09 -0.90 21.16
C ASN A 299 -4.53 0.55 20.92
N LEU A 300 -5.83 0.84 21.02
CA LEU A 300 -6.33 2.22 21.00
C LEU A 300 -5.81 3.04 22.17
N ALA A 301 -5.71 2.47 23.37
CA ALA A 301 -5.10 3.16 24.51
C ALA A 301 -3.61 3.44 24.31
N ILE A 302 -2.88 2.57 23.60
CA ILE A 302 -1.48 2.81 23.23
C ILE A 302 -1.39 3.94 22.18
N MET A 303 -2.18 3.86 21.12
CA MET A 303 -2.15 4.85 20.03
C MET A 303 -2.69 6.23 20.48
N TYR A 304 -3.70 6.26 21.34
CA TYR A 304 -4.41 7.46 21.78
C TYR A 304 -4.57 7.48 23.32
N PRO A 305 -3.49 7.68 24.08
CA PRO A 305 -3.48 7.57 25.54
C PRO A 305 -4.43 8.51 26.28
N ASN A 306 -4.82 9.63 25.66
CA ASN A 306 -5.77 10.58 26.25
C ASN A 306 -7.23 10.38 25.81
N MET A 307 -7.50 9.36 24.98
CA MET A 307 -8.84 9.10 24.48
C MET A 307 -9.72 8.47 25.57
N ASN A 308 -10.92 9.03 25.78
CA ASN A 308 -11.91 8.36 26.62
C ASN A 308 -12.48 7.13 25.89
N LEU A 309 -12.05 5.95 26.32
CA LEU A 309 -12.49 4.68 25.74
C LEU A 309 -13.73 4.08 26.40
N ALA A 310 -14.25 4.65 27.49
CA ALA A 310 -15.44 4.12 28.18
C ALA A 310 -16.66 3.91 27.27
N PRO A 311 -16.95 4.77 26.27
CA PRO A 311 -18.08 4.55 25.36
C PRO A 311 -17.94 3.35 24.41
N TYR A 312 -16.76 2.75 24.27
CA TYR A 312 -16.50 1.65 23.33
C TYR A 312 -16.32 0.30 24.03
N ARG A 313 -16.48 0.27 25.36
CA ARG A 313 -16.43 -0.94 26.18
C ARG A 313 -17.80 -1.57 26.33
#